data_AF-A0A5K1DWP0-F1
#
_entry.id   AF-A0A5K1DWP0-F1
#
_cell.length_a   1.000
_cell.length_b   1.000
_cell.length_c   1.000
_cell.angle_alpha   90.00
_cell.angle_beta   90.00
_cell.angle_gamma   90.00
#
_symmetry.space_group_name_H-M   'P 1'
#
loop_
_entity.id
_entity.type
_entity.pdbx_description
1 polymer ?
#
loop_
_entity_poly.entity_id
_entity_poly.type
_entity_poly.pdbx_seq_one_letter_code
_entity_poly.pdbx_strand_id
1 'polypeptide(L)' 'HSMEEAEYLCDRLGIIVKGNLQCLGSSKE' A
#
# COMPACT_ATOMS: atom_id res chain seq x y z
N HIS A 1 -8.20 0.15 11.05
CA HIS A 1 -7.82 -1.24 11.32
C HIS A 1 -7.26 -1.96 10.09
N SER A 2 -8.02 -2.15 8.99
CA SER A 2 -7.49 -2.92 7.85
C SER A 2 -6.30 -2.33 7.09
N MET A 3 -6.11 -1.00 7.11
CA MET A 3 -4.94 -0.36 6.49
C MET A 3 -3.66 -0.62 7.30
N GLU A 4 -3.74 -0.58 8.64
CA GLU A 4 -2.61 -0.84 9.54
C GLU A 4 -2.19 -2.32 9.52
N GLU A 5 -3.15 -3.26 9.47
CA GLU A 5 -2.83 -4.67 9.24
C GLU A 5 -2.21 -4.92 7.86
N ALA A 6 -2.69 -4.22 6.82
CA ALA A 6 -2.09 -4.33 5.49
C ALA A 6 -0.68 -3.73 5.43
N GLU A 7 -0.40 -2.66 6.17
CA GLU A 7 0.94 -2.09 6.35
C GLU A 7 1.88 -3.03 7.10
N TYR A 8 1.37 -3.78 8.07
CA TYR A 8 2.15 -4.76 8.84
C TYR A 8 2.42 -6.05 8.06
N LEU A 9 1.44 -6.53 7.29
CA LEU A 9 1.53 -7.79 6.54
C LEU A 9 2.20 -7.63 5.16
N CYS A 10 2.06 -6.46 4.52
CA CYS A 10 2.62 -6.20 3.20
C CYS A 10 3.85 -5.29 3.30
N ASP A 11 4.97 -5.77 2.78
CA ASP A 11 6.22 -5.00 2.72
C ASP A 11 6.14 -3.83 1.71
N ARG A 12 5.20 -3.91 0.75
CA ARG A 12 4.96 -2.93 -0.30
C ARG A 12 3.47 -2.70 -0.53
N LEU A 13 3.08 -1.43 -0.60
CA LEU A 13 1.70 -1.00 -0.83
C LEU A 13 1.60 -0.16 -2.11
N GLY A 14 0.61 -0.50 -2.93
CA GLY A 14 0.27 0.23 -4.15
C GLY A 14 -1.06 0.93 -4.02
N ILE A 15 -1.12 2.21 -4.36
CA ILE A 15 -2.37 2.98 -4.44
C ILE A 15 -2.84 2.99 -5.89
N ILE A 16 -4.03 2.42 -6.12
CA ILE A 16 -4.66 2.36 -7.44
C ILE A 16 -5.89 3.27 -7.44
N VAL A 17 -5.96 4.17 -8.42
CA VAL A 17 -7.09 5.08 -8.60
C VAL A 17 -7.58 4.98 -10.05
N LYS A 18 -8.89 4.77 -10.23
CA LYS A 18 -9.53 4.61 -11.56
C LYS A 18 -8.81 3.57 -12.44
N GLY A 19 -8.40 2.44 -11.84
CA GLY A 19 -7.73 1.35 -12.55
C GLY A 19 -6.26 1.59 -12.91
N ASN A 20 -5.66 2.68 -12.45
CA ASN A 20 -4.25 3.01 -12.70
C ASN A 20 -3.47 3.10 -11.38
N LEU A 21 -2.26 2.54 -11.37
CA LEU A 21 -1.34 2.60 -10.23
C LEU A 21 -0.76 4.01 -10.15
N GLN A 22 -1.08 4.74 -9.08
CA GLN A 22 -0.59 6.09 -8.86
C GLN A 22 0.73 6.11 -8.08
N CYS A 23 0.82 5.32 -7.02
CA CYS A 23 1.96 5.33 -6.13
C CYS A 23 2.23 3.94 -5.59
N LEU A 24 3.51 3.62 -5.42
CA LEU A 24 3.99 2.36 -4.88
C LEU A 24 4.99 2.71 -3.79
N GLY A 25 4.58 2.57 -2.53
CA GLY A 25 5.43 2.81 -1.37
C GLY A 25 5.82 1.48 -0.72
N SER A 26 6.99 1.43 -0.10
CA SER A 26 7.30 0.36 0.86
C SER A 26 6.87 0.83 2.24
N SER A 27 6.24 -0.04 3.03
CA SER A 27 5.78 0.28 4.40
C SER A 27 6.95 0.48 5.39
N LYS A 28 8.20 0.51 4.89
CA LYS A 28 9.45 0.62 5.65
C LYS A 28 10.32 1.72 5.06
N GLU A 29 10.05 2.95 5.48
CA GLU A 29 11.04 4.05 5.56
C GLU A 29 10.88 4.75 6.92
#